data_AF-A0A1M7SG99-F1
#
_entry.id   AF-A0A1M7SG99-F1
#
_cell.length_a   1.000
_cell.length_b   1.000
_cell.length_c   1.000
_cell.angle_alpha   90.00
_cell.angle_beta   90.00
_cell.angle_gamma   90.00
#
_symmetry.space_group_name_H-M   'P 1'
#
loop_
_entity.id
_entity.type
_entity.pdbx_description
1 polymer ?
#
loop_
_entity_poly.entity_id
_entity_poly.type
_entity_poly.pdbx_seq_one_letter_code
_entity_poly.pdbx_strand_id
1 'polypeptide(L)'
;MSKRLFFVISVLLLNFLFVVSAFAMSNEEFFKICENGNIKQIKAAIAKGADVNAKDKDGLTTLDYVRANKNSDIIKELMKADAK
;
A
#
# COMPACT_ATOMS: atom_id res chain seq x y z
N MET A 1 31.39 -0.34 -29.70
CA MET A 1 30.23 -1.17 -29.31
C MET A 1 29.64 -0.79 -27.94
N SER A 2 30.45 -0.29 -26.99
CA SER A 2 30.04 0.03 -25.61
C SER A 2 29.00 1.16 -25.43
N LYS A 3 29.06 2.24 -26.23
CA LYS A 3 28.16 3.39 -26.06
C LYS A 3 26.68 3.09 -26.35
N ARG A 4 26.40 2.27 -27.38
CA ARG A 4 25.03 1.82 -27.70
C ARG A 4 24.49 0.86 -26.65
N LEU A 5 25.34 -0.02 -26.12
CA LEU A 5 24.97 -0.95 -25.05
C LEU A 5 24.66 -0.20 -23.74
N PHE A 6 25.47 0.80 -23.39
CA PHE A 6 25.24 1.62 -22.20
C PHE A 6 23.93 2.43 -22.31
N PHE A 7 23.62 2.95 -23.49
CA PHE A 7 22.36 3.65 -23.75
C PHE A 7 21.15 2.72 -23.59
N VAL A 8 21.20 1.51 -24.15
CA VAL A 8 20.12 0.52 -24.01
C VAL A 8 19.92 0.08 -22.56
N ILE A 9 21.00 -0.18 -21.83
CA ILE A 9 20.93 -0.54 -20.39
C ILE A 9 20.36 0.63 -19.58
N SER A 10 20.78 1.87 -19.87
CA SER A 10 20.26 3.06 -19.21
C SER A 10 18.76 3.24 -19.45
N VAL A 11 18.28 2.99 -20.67
CA VAL A 11 16.85 3.06 -21.02
C VAL A 11 16.06 1.94 -20.32
N LEU A 12 16.60 0.72 -20.26
CA LEU A 12 15.96 -0.40 -19.55
C LEU A 12 15.88 -0.16 -18.03
N LEU A 13 16.94 0.40 -17.43
CA LEU A 13 16.96 0.77 -16.01
C LEU A 13 15.97 1.91 -15.72
N LEU A 14 15.88 2.91 -16.59
CA LEU A 14 14.88 3.98 -16.45
C LEU A 14 13.44 3.44 -16.54
N ASN A 15 13.18 2.53 -17.49
CA ASN A 15 11.85 1.90 -17.61
C ASN A 15 11.52 1.05 -16.37
N PHE A 16 12.50 0.32 -15.84
CA PHE A 16 12.33 -0.48 -14.64
C PHE A 16 11.98 0.39 -13.41
N LEU A 17 12.61 1.55 -13.26
CA LEU A 17 12.29 2.51 -12.19
C LEU A 17 10.87 3.08 -12.32
N PHE A 18 10.41 3.37 -13.54
CA PHE A 18 9.09 3.95 -13.77
C PHE A 18 7.95 2.95 -13.49
N VAL A 19 8.17 1.67 -13.78
CA VAL A 19 7.19 0.59 -13.50
C VAL A 19 6.96 0.43 -12.00
N VAL A 20 8.01 0.52 -11.17
CA VAL A 20 7.87 0.33 -9.70
C VAL A 20 6.98 1.39 -9.06
N SER A 21 7.06 2.65 -9.51
CA SER A 21 6.23 3.74 -8.96
C SER A 21 4.75 3.63 -9.32
N ALA A 22 4.39 2.92 -10.39
CA ALA A 22 3.00 2.78 -10.83
C ALA A 22 2.18 1.77 -9.99
N PHE A 23 2.83 1.01 -9.10
CA PHE A 23 2.19 -0.01 -8.26
C PHE A 23 2.14 0.36 -6.77
N ALA A 24 2.58 1.55 -6.38
CA ALA A 24 2.44 2.00 -4.99
C ALA A 24 0.94 2.20 -4.68
N MET A 25 0.41 1.38 -3.76
CA MET A 25 -0.98 1.52 -3.28
C MET A 25 -1.15 2.90 -2.63
N SER A 26 -2.18 3.63 -3.03
CA SER A 26 -2.48 4.92 -2.40
C SER A 26 -3.12 4.71 -1.01
N ASN A 27 -2.86 5.63 -0.07
CA ASN A 27 -3.50 5.58 1.25
C ASN A 27 -5.03 5.61 1.15
N GLU A 28 -5.59 6.36 0.20
CA GLU A 28 -7.04 6.41 -0.03
C GLU A 28 -7.62 5.06 -0.44
N GLU A 29 -6.93 4.32 -1.31
CA GLU A 29 -7.32 2.97 -1.69
C GLU A 29 -7.24 2.02 -0.49
N PHE A 30 -6.19 2.14 0.32
CA PHE A 30 -6.04 1.33 1.53
C PHE A 30 -7.13 1.62 2.57
N PHE A 31 -7.52 2.87 2.77
CA PHE A 31 -8.63 3.24 3.67
C PHE A 31 -9.97 2.66 3.22
N LYS A 32 -10.27 2.67 1.90
CA LYS A 32 -11.48 2.02 1.36
C LYS A 32 -11.48 0.51 1.61
N ILE A 33 -10.32 -0.14 1.48
CA ILE A 33 -10.15 -1.57 1.79
C ILE A 33 -10.36 -1.79 3.30
N CYS A 34 -9.90 -0.89 4.16
CA CYS A 34 -10.11 -0.97 5.60
C CYS A 34 -11.58 -0.81 6.00
N GLU A 35 -12.29 0.12 5.37
CA GLU A 35 -13.69 0.44 5.66
C GLU A 35 -14.65 -0.67 5.20
N ASN A 36 -14.46 -1.19 3.97
CA ASN A 36 -15.44 -2.06 3.31
C ASN A 36 -14.89 -3.44 2.90
N GLY A 37 -13.59 -3.64 2.97
CA GLY A 37 -12.93 -4.87 2.55
C GLY A 37 -12.97 -5.98 3.59
N ASN A 38 -12.54 -7.17 3.16
CA ASN A 38 -12.36 -8.32 4.04
C ASN A 38 -10.90 -8.51 4.46
N ILE A 39 -10.69 -9.40 5.43
CA ILE A 39 -9.35 -9.68 5.98
C ILE A 39 -8.32 -10.13 4.92
N LYS A 40 -8.74 -10.82 3.85
CA LYS A 40 -7.80 -11.24 2.78
C LYS A 40 -7.30 -10.04 1.99
N GLN A 41 -8.18 -9.08 1.68
CA GLN A 41 -7.80 -7.86 0.96
C GLN A 41 -6.86 -7.01 1.78
N ILE A 42 -7.09 -6.88 3.08
CA ILE A 42 -6.22 -6.12 3.99
C ILE A 42 -4.84 -6.77 4.10
N LYS A 43 -4.77 -8.09 4.27
CA LYS A 43 -3.49 -8.82 4.26
C LYS A 43 -2.72 -8.61 2.96
N ALA A 44 -3.40 -8.66 1.82
CA ALA A 44 -2.78 -8.42 0.53
C ALA A 44 -2.27 -6.98 0.39
N ALA A 45 -3.02 -5.99 0.88
CA ALA A 45 -2.60 -4.59 0.88
C ALA A 45 -1.37 -4.35 1.77
N ILE A 46 -1.36 -4.89 2.99
CA ILE A 46 -0.20 -4.83 3.90
C ILE A 46 1.02 -5.50 3.25
N ALA A 47 0.85 -6.67 2.63
CA ALA A 47 1.92 -7.36 1.92
C ALA A 47 2.47 -6.57 0.71
N LYS A 48 1.65 -5.68 0.13
CA LYS A 48 2.07 -4.75 -0.93
C LYS A 48 2.72 -3.47 -0.38
N GLY A 49 2.90 -3.35 0.93
CA GLY A 49 3.55 -2.21 1.56
C GLY A 49 2.61 -1.05 1.89
N ALA A 50 1.31 -1.30 2.06
CA ALA A 50 0.40 -0.30 2.58
C ALA A 50 0.85 0.19 3.97
N ASP A 51 0.82 1.51 4.18
CA ASP A 51 1.15 2.11 5.48
C ASP A 51 -0.02 1.93 6.45
N VAL A 52 0.15 1.04 7.42
CA VAL A 52 -0.86 0.74 8.43
C VAL A 52 -1.09 1.88 9.42
N ASN A 53 -0.18 2.86 9.48
CA ASN A 53 -0.27 4.05 10.33
C ASN A 53 -0.63 5.31 9.54
N ALA A 54 -1.04 5.15 8.29
CA ALA A 54 -1.42 6.26 7.43
C ALA A 54 -2.54 7.10 8.09
N LYS A 55 -2.45 8.41 7.86
CA LYS A 55 -3.47 9.38 8.21
C LYS A 55 -3.98 10.08 6.97
N ASP A 56 -5.27 10.34 6.92
CA ASP A 56 -5.88 11.14 5.87
C ASP A 56 -5.72 12.66 6.15
N LYS A 57 -6.40 13.48 5.34
CA LYS A 57 -6.34 14.95 5.45
C LYS A 57 -7.06 15.49 6.68
N ASP A 58 -8.03 14.74 7.20
CA ASP A 58 -8.82 15.07 8.39
C ASP A 58 -8.16 14.52 9.67
N GLY A 59 -7.03 13.81 9.52
CA GLY A 59 -6.27 13.21 10.62
C GLY A 59 -6.80 11.85 11.05
N LEU A 60 -7.74 11.26 10.31
CA LEU A 60 -8.27 9.92 10.53
C LEU A 60 -7.19 8.88 10.22
N THR A 61 -7.00 7.95 11.15
CA THR A 61 -6.03 6.86 11.05
C THR A 61 -6.62 5.67 10.31
N THR A 62 -5.77 4.75 9.85
CA THR A 62 -6.20 3.43 9.36
C THR A 62 -7.16 2.74 10.34
N LEU A 63 -6.90 2.81 11.65
CA LEU A 63 -7.76 2.20 12.65
C LEU A 63 -9.16 2.83 12.72
N ASP A 64 -9.30 4.11 12.41
CA ASP A 64 -10.60 4.79 12.38
C ASP A 64 -11.48 4.27 11.24
N TYR A 65 -10.90 4.00 10.07
CA TYR A 65 -11.63 3.39 8.95
C TYR A 65 -12.04 1.94 9.24
N VAL A 66 -11.20 1.17 9.94
CA VAL A 66 -11.52 -0.23 10.28
C VAL A 66 -12.63 -0.31 11.32
N ARG A 67 -12.78 0.69 12.21
CA ARG A 67 -13.88 0.72 13.18
C ARG A 67 -15.25 0.80 12.52
N ALA A 68 -15.34 1.40 11.32
CA ALA A 68 -16.57 1.39 10.52
C ALA A 68 -16.87 0.02 9.89
N ASN A 69 -15.86 -0.86 9.82
CA ASN A 69 -16.00 -2.21 9.29
C ASN A 69 -16.60 -3.16 10.34
N LYS A 70 -17.52 -4.03 9.91
CA LYS A 70 -18.19 -5.00 10.79
C LYS A 70 -17.32 -6.18 11.19
N ASN A 71 -16.13 -6.31 10.60
CA ASN A 71 -15.24 -7.43 10.83
C ASN A 71 -14.13 -7.08 11.84
N SER A 72 -14.38 -7.42 13.10
CA SER A 72 -13.49 -7.15 14.23
C SER A 72 -12.14 -7.88 14.17
N ASP A 73 -12.02 -8.94 13.37
CA ASP A 73 -10.74 -9.65 13.20
C ASP A 73 -9.72 -8.84 12.39
N ILE A 74 -10.18 -7.85 11.62
CA ILE A 74 -9.30 -6.93 10.90
C ILE A 74 -8.45 -6.11 11.88
N ILE A 75 -9.04 -5.62 12.97
CA ILE A 75 -8.35 -4.81 13.98
C ILE A 75 -7.18 -5.60 14.57
N LYS A 76 -7.41 -6.88 14.91
CA LYS A 76 -6.35 -7.76 15.44
C LYS A 76 -5.19 -7.88 14.47
N GLU A 77 -5.49 -7.96 13.18
CA GLU A 77 -4.49 -8.16 12.15
C GLU A 77 -3.67 -6.89 11.86
N LEU A 78 -4.29 -5.72 11.97
CA LEU A 78 -3.58 -4.44 11.91
C LEU A 78 -2.77 -4.17 13.19
N MET A 79 -3.27 -4.54 14.36
CA MET A 79 -2.50 -4.45 15.61
C MET A 79 -1.25 -5.34 15.58
N LYS A 80 -1.31 -6.52 14.97
CA LYS A 80 -0.11 -7.35 14.71
C LYS A 80 0.89 -6.67 13.78
N ALA A 81 0.41 -5.81 12.89
CA ALA A 81 1.24 -5.00 12.01
C ALA A 81 1.76 -3.71 12.68
N ASP A 82 1.62 -3.57 14.01
CA ASP A 82 2.00 -2.38 14.80
C ASP A 82 1.25 -1.10 14.40
N ALA A 83 -0.01 -1.25 13.97
CA ALA A 83 -0.91 -0.11 13.75
C ALA A 83 -1.25 0.58 15.08
N LYS A 84 -1.15 1.92 15.13
CA LYS A 84 -1.36 2.76 16.32
C LYS A 84 -2.29 3.94 16.07
#